data_AF-A0AAF1K7U2-F1
#
_entry.id   AF-A0AAF1K7U2-F1
#
_cell.length_a   1.000
_cell.length_b   1.000
_cell.length_c   1.000
_cell.angle_alpha   90.00
_cell.angle_beta   90.00
_cell.angle_gamma   90.00
#
_symmetry.space_group_name_H-M   'P 1'
#
loop_
_entity.id
_entity.type
_entity.pdbx_description
1 polymer ?
#
loop_
_entity_poly.entity_id
_entity_poly.type
_entity_poly.pdbx_seq_one_letter_code
_entity_poly.pdbx_strand_id
1 'polypeptide(L)'
;MHEQPDAADLLETARALLLAELLPALPASHAFAARMIANAMAIAARAARDATAWPAPPDAALIRAGAYDPGTPQHDEIAARLLAMARARCAVSNPRALRDD
;
A
#
# COMPACT_ATOMS: atom_id res chain seq x y z
N MET A 1 0.05 31.41 3.25
CA MET A 1 -0.43 30.09 2.81
C MET A 1 0.82 29.30 2.44
N HIS A 2 1.39 28.56 3.37
CA HIS A 2 2.48 27.65 3.04
C HIS A 2 1.82 26.41 2.46
N GLU A 3 1.87 26.28 1.14
CA GLU A 3 1.59 25.05 0.43
C GLU A 3 2.64 24.04 0.93
N GLN A 4 2.29 23.31 1.99
CA GLN A 4 3.18 22.29 2.52
C GLN A 4 3.31 21.23 1.42
N PRO A 5 4.53 20.82 1.06
CA PRO A 5 4.71 19.90 -0.05
C PRO A 5 3.98 18.60 0.27
N ASP A 6 3.16 18.12 -0.68
CA ASP A 6 2.49 16.83 -0.56
C ASP A 6 3.57 15.73 -0.47
N ALA A 7 3.49 14.91 0.58
CA ALA A 7 4.46 13.84 0.83
C ALA A 7 4.49 12.84 -0.34
N ALA A 8 3.36 12.61 -1.01
CA ALA A 8 3.31 11.77 -2.19
C ALA A 8 4.12 12.35 -3.35
N ASP A 9 3.96 13.65 -3.64
CA ASP A 9 4.65 14.34 -4.72
C ASP A 9 6.17 14.43 -4.50
N LEU A 10 6.60 14.64 -3.24
CA LEU A 10 8.02 14.60 -2.87
C LEU A 10 8.63 13.22 -3.14
N LEU A 11 7.94 12.14 -2.75
CA LEU A 11 8.39 10.77 -2.98
C LEU A 11 8.42 10.42 -4.47
N GLU A 12 7.47 10.90 -5.24
CA GLU A 12 7.46 10.70 -6.70
C GLU A 12 8.60 11.43 -7.39
N THR A 13 8.86 12.68 -6.99
CA THR A 13 9.98 13.47 -7.50
C THR A 13 11.32 12.81 -7.17
N ALA A 14 11.52 12.41 -5.92
CA ALA A 14 12.74 11.71 -5.48
C ALA A 14 12.96 10.40 -6.25
N ARG A 15 11.88 9.64 -6.46
CA ARG A 15 11.92 8.39 -7.22
C ARG A 15 12.25 8.64 -8.70
N ALA A 16 11.68 9.67 -9.32
CA ALA A 16 11.95 10.02 -10.70
C ALA A 16 13.43 10.38 -10.89
N LEU A 17 13.97 11.24 -10.03
CA LEU A 17 15.38 11.62 -10.02
C LEU A 17 16.31 10.40 -9.84
N LEU A 18 15.98 9.52 -8.90
CA LEU A 18 16.75 8.29 -8.65
C LEU A 18 16.81 7.40 -9.89
N LEU A 19 15.69 7.22 -10.61
CA LEU A 19 15.63 6.34 -11.76
C LEU A 19 16.21 6.94 -13.05
N ALA A 20 15.97 8.24 -13.28
CA ALA A 20 16.34 8.90 -14.53
C ALA A 20 17.80 9.37 -14.54
N GLU A 21 18.31 9.84 -13.39
CA GLU A 21 19.62 10.50 -13.34
C GLU A 21 20.64 9.67 -12.55
N LEU A 22 20.27 9.24 -11.34
CA LEU A 22 21.23 8.58 -10.46
C LEU A 22 21.49 7.13 -10.88
N LEU A 23 20.46 6.35 -11.21
CA LEU A 23 20.61 4.94 -11.57
C LEU A 23 21.57 4.70 -12.75
N PRO A 24 21.53 5.46 -13.87
CA PRO A 24 22.49 5.31 -14.95
C PRO A 24 23.94 5.68 -14.58
N ALA A 25 24.12 6.58 -13.60
CA ALA A 25 25.43 7.02 -13.14
C ALA A 25 26.04 6.11 -12.05
N LEU A 26 25.24 5.23 -11.45
CA LEU A 26 25.69 4.32 -10.40
C LEU A 26 26.48 3.12 -10.96
N PRO A 27 27.45 2.59 -10.20
CA PRO A 27 28.06 1.31 -10.53
C PRO A 27 27.01 0.20 -10.63
N ALA A 28 27.22 -0.76 -11.54
CA ALA A 28 26.27 -1.85 -11.79
C ALA A 28 25.92 -2.66 -10.53
N SER A 29 26.84 -2.78 -9.57
CA SER A 29 26.61 -3.44 -8.27
C SER A 29 25.49 -2.80 -7.43
N HIS A 30 25.23 -1.50 -7.63
CA HIS A 30 24.19 -0.76 -6.89
C HIS A 30 22.86 -0.68 -7.64
N ALA A 31 22.79 -1.12 -8.91
CA ALA A 31 21.60 -1.00 -9.74
C ALA A 31 20.39 -1.77 -9.18
N PHE A 32 20.62 -2.88 -8.49
CA PHE A 32 19.54 -3.61 -7.81
C PHE A 32 19.02 -2.82 -6.59
N ALA A 33 19.92 -2.34 -5.74
CA ALA A 33 19.55 -1.57 -4.56
C ALA A 33 18.80 -0.28 -4.92
N ALA A 34 19.25 0.45 -5.95
CA ALA A 34 18.57 1.65 -6.43
C ALA A 34 17.15 1.37 -6.94
N ARG A 35 16.94 0.26 -7.67
CA ARG A 35 15.59 -0.16 -8.09
C ARG A 35 14.71 -0.59 -6.91
N MET A 36 15.29 -1.24 -5.90
CA MET A 36 14.59 -1.59 -4.66
C MET A 36 14.11 -0.34 -3.91
N ILE A 37 14.99 0.67 -3.76
CA ILE A 37 14.65 1.97 -3.15
C ILE A 37 13.52 2.65 -3.95
N ALA A 38 13.64 2.70 -5.28
CA ALA A 38 12.60 3.29 -6.12
C ALA A 38 11.23 2.59 -5.97
N ASN A 39 11.22 1.27 -5.82
CA ASN A 39 9.99 0.53 -5.53
C ASN A 39 9.42 0.87 -4.15
N ALA A 40 10.26 0.96 -3.12
CA ALA A 40 9.84 1.36 -1.77
C ALA A 40 9.24 2.79 -1.76
N MET A 41 9.87 3.74 -2.46
CA MET A 41 9.34 5.10 -2.64
C MET A 41 7.96 5.09 -3.30
N ALA A 42 7.75 4.23 -4.32
CA ALA A 42 6.45 4.12 -4.97
C ALA A 42 5.36 3.58 -4.04
N ILE A 43 5.68 2.63 -3.15
CA ILE A 43 4.76 2.13 -2.13
C ILE A 43 4.44 3.23 -1.13
N ALA A 44 5.44 3.96 -0.65
CA ALA A 44 5.28 5.05 0.29
C ALA A 44 4.44 6.21 -0.29
N ALA A 45 4.63 6.54 -1.56
CA ALA A 45 3.84 7.57 -2.24
C ALA A 45 2.35 7.20 -2.29
N ARG A 46 2.02 5.94 -2.60
CA ARG A 46 0.63 5.45 -2.55
C ARG A 46 0.06 5.49 -1.13
N ALA A 47 0.85 5.07 -0.14
CA ALA A 47 0.43 5.13 1.26
C ALA A 47 0.17 6.56 1.74
N ALA A 48 0.94 7.54 1.25
CA ALA A 48 0.75 8.96 1.56
C ALA A 48 -0.51 9.56 0.93
N ARG A 49 -0.88 9.12 -0.28
CA ARG A 49 -2.13 9.54 -0.96
C ARG A 49 -3.37 9.00 -0.26
N ASP A 50 -3.31 7.73 0.13
CA ASP A 50 -4.40 7.03 0.80
C ASP A 50 -4.30 7.15 2.33
N ALA A 51 -3.86 8.31 2.85
CA ALA A 51 -3.75 8.57 4.30
C ALA A 51 -5.09 8.51 5.05
N THR A 52 -6.19 8.21 4.36
CA THR A 52 -7.45 7.77 4.97
C THR A 52 -7.19 6.57 5.87
N ALA A 53 -7.59 6.69 7.13
CA ALA A 53 -7.51 5.61 8.10
C ALA A 53 -8.09 4.33 7.49
N TRP A 54 -7.26 3.30 7.34
CA TRP A 54 -7.74 1.98 6.94
C TRP A 54 -8.89 1.59 7.86
N PRO A 55 -9.94 0.90 7.35
CA PRO A 55 -11.02 0.45 8.21
C PRO A 55 -10.44 -0.30 9.40
N ALA A 56 -10.92 0.02 10.61
CA ALA A 56 -10.44 -0.68 11.79
C ALA A 56 -10.72 -2.18 11.62
N PRO A 57 -9.72 -3.05 11.89
CA PRO A 57 -9.93 -4.47 11.76
C PRO A 57 -11.04 -4.94 12.74
N PRO A 58 -11.85 -5.94 12.34
CA PRO A 58 -12.61 -6.71 13.32
C PRO A 58 -11.70 -7.27 14.42
N ASP A 59 -12.28 -7.54 15.58
CA ASP A 59 -11.55 -8.20 16.65
C ASP A 59 -11.10 -9.60 16.20
N ALA A 60 -9.79 -9.77 16.08
CA ALA A 60 -9.18 -11.02 15.65
C ALA A 60 -9.42 -12.17 16.65
N ALA A 61 -9.65 -11.86 17.94
CA ALA A 61 -10.01 -12.87 18.93
C ALA A 61 -11.41 -13.43 18.67
N LEU A 62 -12.38 -12.57 18.35
CA LEU A 62 -13.75 -12.98 18.01
C LEU A 62 -13.80 -13.81 16.73
N ILE A 63 -13.02 -13.43 15.70
CA ILE A 63 -12.88 -14.24 14.49
C ILE A 63 -12.35 -15.64 14.82
N ARG A 64 -11.26 -15.74 15.60
CA ARG A 64 -10.68 -17.04 15.97
C ARG A 64 -11.60 -17.88 16.85
N ALA A 65 -12.51 -17.25 17.59
CA ALA A 65 -13.51 -17.93 18.40
C ALA A 65 -14.75 -18.39 17.60
N GLY A 66 -14.80 -18.14 16.29
CA GLY A 66 -15.92 -18.54 15.42
C GLY A 66 -17.16 -17.63 15.51
N ALA A 67 -17.04 -16.44 16.13
CA ALA A 67 -18.18 -15.52 16.31
C ALA A 67 -18.78 -15.00 15.00
N TYR A 68 -18.06 -15.16 13.88
CA TYR A 68 -18.45 -14.73 12.55
C TYR A 68 -18.36 -15.87 11.52
N ASP A 69 -18.46 -17.12 11.97
CA ASP A 69 -18.45 -18.28 11.08
C ASP A 69 -19.68 -18.27 10.13
N PRO A 70 -19.62 -19.00 9.00
CA PRO A 70 -20.75 -19.09 8.08
C PRO A 70 -22.06 -19.48 8.78
N GLY A 71 -23.13 -18.74 8.49
CA GLY A 71 -24.44 -18.93 9.12
C GLY A 71 -24.69 -18.05 10.36
N THR A 72 -23.69 -17.31 10.84
CA THR A 72 -23.91 -16.25 11.83
C THR A 72 -24.49 -14.98 11.18
N PRO A 73 -25.32 -14.18 11.88
CA PRO A 73 -25.96 -13.00 11.29
C PRO A 73 -24.97 -11.95 10.75
N GLN A 74 -23.77 -11.86 11.33
CA GLN A 74 -22.75 -10.88 10.98
C GLN A 74 -21.68 -11.41 10.00
N HIS A 75 -21.78 -12.67 9.55
CA HIS A 75 -20.77 -13.31 8.70
C HIS A 75 -20.46 -12.46 7.45
N ASP A 76 -21.49 -12.13 6.68
CA ASP A 76 -21.35 -11.43 5.40
C ASP A 76 -20.78 -10.01 5.59
N GLU A 77 -21.21 -9.31 6.64
CA GLU A 77 -20.73 -7.97 6.97
C GLU A 77 -19.22 -7.98 7.29
N ILE A 78 -18.79 -8.91 8.15
CA ILE A 78 -17.39 -9.03 8.55
C ILE A 78 -16.52 -9.48 7.38
N ALA A 79 -17.00 -10.43 6.57
CA ALA A 79 -16.32 -10.88 5.37
C ALA A 79 -16.13 -9.72 4.37
N ALA A 80 -17.18 -8.93 4.12
CA ALA A 80 -17.12 -7.75 3.24
C ALA A 80 -16.12 -6.71 3.76
N ARG A 81 -16.11 -6.46 5.08
CA ARG A 81 -15.15 -5.52 5.69
C ARG A 81 -13.71 -5.99 5.57
N LEU A 82 -13.44 -7.26 5.85
CA LEU A 82 -12.11 -7.86 5.69
C LEU A 82 -11.64 -7.79 4.22
N LEU A 83 -12.52 -8.07 3.27
CA LEU A 83 -12.22 -7.96 1.85
C LEU A 83 -11.90 -6.51 1.44
N ALA A 84 -12.68 -5.54 1.89
CA ALA A 84 -12.43 -4.12 1.63
C ALA A 84 -11.07 -3.68 2.18
N MET A 85 -10.72 -4.09 3.41
CA MET A 85 -9.41 -3.83 4.00
C MET A 85 -8.27 -4.49 3.21
N ALA A 86 -8.42 -5.76 2.83
CA ALA A 86 -7.43 -6.48 2.04
C ALA A 86 -7.20 -5.79 0.69
N ARG A 87 -8.27 -5.41 -0.01
CA ARG A 87 -8.19 -4.68 -1.27
C ARG A 87 -7.47 -3.33 -1.10
N ALA A 88 -7.82 -2.55 -0.07
CA ALA A 88 -7.13 -1.28 0.21
C ALA A 88 -5.62 -1.47 0.43
N ARG A 89 -5.22 -2.48 1.21
CA ARG A 89 -3.79 -2.79 1.44
C ARG A 89 -3.08 -3.27 0.18
N CYS A 90 -3.77 -4.04 -0.67
CA CYS A 90 -3.24 -4.47 -1.96
C CYS A 90 -3.04 -3.28 -2.91
N ALA A 91 -3.95 -2.30 -2.94
CA ALA A 91 -3.79 -1.12 -3.79
C ALA A 91 -2.47 -0.36 -3.51
N VAL A 92 -2.07 -0.31 -2.25
CA VAL A 92 -0.81 0.31 -1.82
C VAL A 92 0.40 -0.59 -2.11
N SER A 93 0.39 -1.84 -1.64
CA SER A 93 1.59 -2.70 -1.64
C SER A 93 1.79 -3.46 -2.95
N ASN A 94 0.71 -3.91 -3.59
CA ASN A 94 0.73 -4.73 -4.79
C ASN A 94 -0.52 -4.46 -5.66
N PRO A 95 -0.61 -3.30 -6.33
CA PRO A 95 -1.78 -2.95 -7.13
C PRO A 95 -2.04 -3.91 -8.30
N ARG A 96 -1.04 -4.71 -8.70
CA ARG A 96 -1.22 -5.74 -9.74
C ARG A 96 -2.12 -6.87 -9.29
N ALA A 97 -2.19 -7.16 -7.99
CA ALA A 97 -3.07 -8.19 -7.44
C ALA A 97 -4.57 -7.81 -7.48
N LEU A 98 -4.89 -6.55 -7.84
CA LEU A 98 -6.27 -6.06 -7.97
C LEU A 98 -6.74 -5.93 -9.42
N ARG A 99 -5.87 -6.24 -10.38
CA ARG A 99 -6.26 -6.27 -11.79
C ARG A 99 -6.95 -7.62 -11.99
N ASP A 100 -8.24 -7.59 -12.29
CA ASP A 100 -8.93 -8.78 -12.80
C ASP A 100 -8.27 -9.12 -14.16
N ASP A 101 -7.93 -10.39 -14.40
CA ASP A 101 -7.30 -10.85 -15.65
C ASP A 101 -8.16 -10.55 -16.89
#